data_AF-A0A3D2SPS5-F1
#
_entry.id   AF-A0A3D2SPS5-F1
#
_cell.length_a   1.000
_cell.length_b   1.000
_cell.length_c   1.000
_cell.angle_alpha   90.00
_cell.angle_beta   90.00
_cell.angle_gamma   90.00
#
_symmetry.space_group_name_H-M   'P 1'
#
loop_
_entity.id
_entity.type
_entity.pdbx_description
1 polymer ?
#
loop_
_entity_poly.entity_id
_entity_poly.type
_entity_poly.pdbx_seq_one_letter_code
_entity_poly.pdbx_strand_id
1 'polypeptide(L)'
;VEITPMAIMAFDEIKTLMAETLSSYCGLLARQLLEQIKNASNVKQLKICQMQWITHLQETRIPPQQLNQQLQQVNFALQHLQLEQ
;
A
#
# COMPACT_ATOMS: atom_id res chain seq x y z
N VAL A 1 3.62 20.52 -10.51
CA VAL A 1 3.28 19.24 -9.84
C VAL A 1 3.41 18.18 -10.91
N GLU A 2 4.46 17.36 -10.84
CA GLU A 2 4.57 16.20 -11.74
C GLU A 2 3.45 15.23 -11.35
N ILE A 3 2.52 15.01 -12.28
CA ILE A 3 1.49 13.98 -12.13
C ILE A 3 2.16 12.68 -12.55
N THR A 4 2.59 11.88 -11.59
CA THR A 4 3.08 10.53 -11.89
C THR A 4 1.91 9.74 -12.47
N PRO A 5 2.02 9.18 -13.68
CA PRO A 5 0.93 8.40 -14.26
C PRO A 5 0.63 7.19 -13.39
N MET A 6 -0.66 6.98 -13.05
CA MET A 6 -1.09 5.83 -12.27
C MET A 6 -0.97 4.56 -13.11
N ALA A 7 -0.29 3.55 -12.60
CA ALA A 7 -0.08 2.28 -13.28
C ALA A 7 -1.10 1.22 -12.82
N ILE A 8 -1.53 0.35 -13.73
CA ILE A 8 -2.18 -0.92 -13.35
C ILE A 8 -1.09 -1.80 -12.74
N MET A 9 -1.36 -2.41 -11.59
CA MET A 9 -0.42 -3.29 -10.89
C MET A 9 -1.07 -4.63 -10.60
N ALA A 10 -0.31 -5.71 -10.77
CA ALA A 10 -0.71 -7.03 -10.34
C ALA A 10 -0.81 -7.11 -8.81
N PHE A 11 -1.56 -8.08 -8.30
CA PHE A 11 -1.81 -8.23 -6.86
C PHE A 11 -0.52 -8.30 -6.02
N ASP A 12 0.49 -9.06 -6.47
CA ASP A 12 1.76 -9.17 -5.76
C ASP A 12 2.65 -7.92 -5.87
N GLU A 13 2.50 -7.12 -6.93
CA GLU A 13 3.19 -5.82 -7.05
C GLU A 13 2.64 -4.82 -6.01
N ILE A 14 1.32 -4.80 -5.80
CA ILE A 14 0.70 -3.97 -4.75
C ILE A 14 1.22 -4.39 -3.37
N LYS A 15 1.28 -5.71 -3.09
CA LYS A 15 1.81 -6.24 -1.83
C LYS A 15 3.26 -5.81 -1.62
N THR A 16 4.08 -5.93 -2.67
CA THR A 16 5.50 -5.53 -2.63
C THR A 16 5.64 -4.06 -2.33
N LEU A 17 4.93 -3.19 -3.05
CA LEU A 17 4.95 -1.75 -2.83
C LEU A 17 4.56 -1.38 -1.39
N MET A 18 3.47 -1.96 -0.88
CA MET A 18 3.01 -1.71 0.49
C MET A 18 4.05 -2.18 1.53
N ALA A 19 4.63 -3.37 1.32
CA ALA A 19 5.62 -3.96 2.21
C ALA A 19 6.93 -3.17 2.26
N GLU A 20 7.43 -2.73 1.10
CA GLU A 20 8.65 -1.92 0.99
C GLU A 20 8.45 -0.54 1.61
N THR A 21 7.30 0.09 1.37
CA THR A 21 6.98 1.39 1.96
C THR A 21 6.90 1.28 3.49
N LEU A 22 6.20 0.28 4.02
CA LEU A 22 6.19 0.05 5.48
C LEU A 22 7.58 -0.17 6.04
N SER A 23 8.39 -1.03 5.40
CA SER A 23 9.73 -1.35 5.90
C SER A 23 10.67 -0.15 5.88
N SER A 24 10.44 0.79 4.96
CA SER A 24 11.26 2.01 4.81
C SER A 24 10.96 3.07 5.87
N TYR A 25 9.71 3.16 6.35
CA TYR A 25 9.26 4.22 7.25
C TYR A 25 8.88 3.76 8.65
N CYS A 26 8.45 2.52 8.78
CA CYS A 26 8.03 1.93 10.05
C CYS A 26 9.05 0.88 10.47
N GLY A 27 9.60 1.04 11.68
CA GLY A 27 10.48 0.04 12.28
C GLY A 27 9.70 -1.20 12.75
N LEU A 28 10.11 -1.75 13.89
CA LEU A 28 9.56 -3.00 14.44
C LEU A 28 8.03 -3.02 14.61
N LEU A 29 7.40 -1.85 14.80
CA LEU A 29 5.96 -1.71 14.99
C LEU A 29 5.14 -2.18 13.78
N ALA A 30 5.67 -2.10 12.56
CA ALA A 30 4.98 -2.53 11.35
C ALA A 30 5.08 -4.03 11.06
N ARG A 31 5.83 -4.81 11.86
CA ARG A 31 6.14 -6.21 11.55
C ARG A 31 4.89 -7.06 11.38
N GLN A 32 3.87 -6.86 12.23
CA GLN A 32 2.62 -7.61 12.13
C GLN A 32 1.88 -7.31 10.82
N LEU A 33 1.77 -6.02 10.47
CA LEU A 33 1.11 -5.59 9.24
C LEU A 33 1.87 -6.06 8.00
N LEU A 34 3.20 -6.03 8.03
CA LEU A 34 4.06 -6.54 6.95
C LEU A 34 3.77 -8.02 6.66
N GLU A 35 3.65 -8.84 7.70
CA GLU A 35 3.31 -10.26 7.55
C GLU A 35 1.87 -10.47 7.04
N GLN A 36 0.91 -9.63 7.49
CA GLN A 36 -0.46 -9.68 6.96
C GLN A 36 -0.51 -9.35 5.47
N ILE A 37 0.26 -8.34 5.02
CA ILE A 37 0.34 -7.96 3.60
C ILE A 37 0.89 -9.11 2.78
N LYS A 38 1.99 -9.75 3.22
CA LYS A 38 2.59 -10.89 2.51
C LYS A 38 1.62 -12.08 2.39
N ASN A 39 0.87 -12.35 3.45
CA ASN A 39 -0.07 -13.48 3.54
C ASN A 39 -1.47 -13.18 2.96
N ALA A 40 -1.75 -11.93 2.54
CA ALA A 40 -3.01 -11.61 1.89
C ALA A 40 -3.17 -12.44 0.61
N SER A 41 -4.32 -13.11 0.50
CA SER A 41 -4.65 -14.07 -0.57
C SER A 41 -5.73 -13.57 -1.53
N ASN A 42 -6.36 -12.44 -1.20
CA ASN A 42 -7.41 -11.83 -2.01
C ASN A 42 -7.48 -10.32 -1.78
N VAL A 43 -8.18 -9.62 -2.69
CA VAL A 43 -8.30 -8.15 -2.68
C VAL A 43 -9.00 -7.63 -1.41
N LYS A 44 -9.95 -8.38 -0.84
CA LYS A 44 -10.62 -7.98 0.41
C LYS A 44 -9.64 -7.92 1.58
N GLN A 45 -8.82 -8.96 1.76
CA GLN A 45 -7.77 -9.00 2.78
C GLN A 45 -6.73 -7.90 2.56
N LEU A 46 -6.32 -7.69 1.30
CA LEU A 46 -5.33 -6.66 0.98
C LEU A 46 -5.87 -5.24 1.25
N LYS A 47 -7.16 -4.97 1.02
CA LYS A 47 -7.81 -3.71 1.39
C LYS A 47 -7.82 -3.45 2.90
N ILE A 48 -8.01 -4.48 3.72
CA ILE A 48 -7.90 -4.34 5.19
C ILE A 48 -6.49 -3.94 5.58
N CYS A 49 -5.48 -4.61 5.00
CA CYS A 49 -4.08 -4.26 5.21
C CYS A 49 -3.79 -2.84 4.73
N GLN A 50 -4.37 -2.42 3.59
CA GLN A 50 -4.22 -1.09 3.04
C GLN A 50 -4.72 -0.01 4.00
N MET A 51 -5.87 -0.18 4.65
CA MET A 51 -6.36 0.81 5.62
C MET A 51 -5.39 0.99 6.79
N GLN A 52 -4.88 -0.11 7.35
CA GLN A 52 -3.89 -0.06 8.42
C GLN A 52 -2.57 0.54 7.94
N TRP A 53 -2.18 0.29 6.69
CA TRP A 53 -0.99 0.83 6.05
C TRP A 53 -1.03 2.36 5.98
N ILE A 54 -2.18 2.95 5.62
CA ILE A 54 -2.34 4.42 5.65
C ILE A 54 -2.11 4.96 7.06
N THR A 55 -2.80 4.40 8.06
CA THR A 55 -2.71 4.86 9.46
C THR A 55 -1.27 4.79 9.96
N HIS A 56 -0.57 3.68 9.71
CA HIS A 56 0.82 3.54 10.15
C HIS A 56 1.74 4.57 9.50
N LEU A 57 1.60 4.80 8.19
CA LEU A 57 2.47 5.74 7.48
C LEU A 57 2.22 7.20 7.86
N GLN A 58 0.98 7.57 8.19
CA GLN A 58 0.64 8.91 8.67
C GLN A 58 1.38 9.29 9.97
N GLU A 59 1.70 8.31 10.81
CA GLU A 59 2.45 8.50 12.06
C GLU A 59 3.98 8.53 11.84
N THR A 60 4.45 8.37 10.61
CA THR A 60 5.89 8.38 10.28
C THR A 60 6.36 9.74 9.78
N ARG A 61 7.66 9.87 9.51
CA ARG A 61 8.27 11.06 8.88
C ARG A 61 8.23 11.03 7.35
N ILE A 62 7.36 10.22 6.74
CA ILE A 62 7.20 10.21 5.28
C ILE A 62 6.75 11.61 4.80
N PRO A 63 7.34 12.16 3.73
CA PRO A 63 6.86 13.41 3.13
C PRO A 63 5.39 13.28 2.70
N PRO A 64 4.49 14.22 3.05
CA PRO A 64 3.06 14.11 2.73
C PRO A 64 2.76 13.97 1.23
N GLN A 65 3.54 14.64 0.38
CA GLN A 65 3.40 14.52 -1.08
C GLN A 65 3.72 13.11 -1.56
N GLN A 66 4.79 12.51 -1.03
CA GLN A 66 5.19 11.14 -1.35
C GLN A 66 4.14 10.14 -0.84
N LEU A 67 3.64 10.31 0.39
CA LEU A 67 2.57 9.48 0.93
C LEU A 67 1.32 9.55 0.05
N ASN A 68 0.90 10.75 -0.36
CA ASN A 68 -0.27 10.93 -1.22
C ASN A 68 -0.10 10.25 -2.59
N GLN A 69 1.08 10.32 -3.20
CA GLN A 69 1.35 9.62 -4.45
C GLN A 69 1.24 8.10 -4.29
N GLN A 70 1.83 7.55 -3.22
CA GLN A 70 1.76 6.13 -2.92
C GLN A 70 0.32 5.67 -2.63
N LEU A 71 -0.45 6.46 -1.88
CA LEU A 71 -1.86 6.22 -1.61
C LEU A 71 -2.70 6.19 -2.89
N GLN A 72 -2.53 7.18 -3.77
CA GLN A 72 -3.25 7.24 -5.05
C GLN A 72 -2.94 6.02 -5.92
N GLN A 73 -1.68 5.64 -6.03
CA GLN A 73 -1.24 4.48 -6.81
C GLN A 73 -1.82 3.17 -6.27
N VAL A 74 -1.75 2.93 -4.96
CA VAL A 74 -2.31 1.72 -4.33
C VAL A 74 -3.83 1.68 -4.45
N ASN A 75 -4.52 2.81 -4.23
CA ASN A 75 -5.98 2.90 -4.35
C ASN A 75 -6.46 2.59 -5.76
N PHE A 76 -5.79 3.18 -6.77
CA PHE A 76 -6.11 2.96 -8.18
C PHE A 76 -5.95 1.48 -8.55
N ALA A 77 -4.81 0.86 -8.21
CA ALA A 77 -4.56 -0.54 -8.53
C ALA A 77 -5.52 -1.51 -7.81
N LEU A 78 -5.81 -1.28 -6.52
CA LEU A 78 -6.78 -2.10 -5.79
C LEU A 78 -8.21 -1.97 -6.33
N GLN A 79 -8.60 -0.79 -6.80
CA GLN A 79 -9.88 -0.58 -7.45
C GLN A 79 -9.96 -1.34 -8.78
N HIS A 80 -8.89 -1.32 -9.57
CA HIS A 80 -8.81 -2.07 -10.82
C HIS A 80 -8.96 -3.58 -10.59
N LEU A 81 -8.17 -4.15 -9.67
CA LEU A 81 -8.23 -5.58 -9.34
C LEU A 81 -9.59 -6.01 -8.79
N GLN A 82 -10.34 -5.11 -8.15
CA GLN A 82 -11.69 -5.42 -7.68
C GLN A 82 -12.70 -5.52 -8.84
N LEU A 83 -12.50 -4.76 -9.92
CA LEU A 83 -13.38 -4.78 -11.08
C LEU A 83 -13.12 -5.98 -12.01
N GLU A 84 -11.92 -6.57 -11.94
CA GLU A 84 -11.52 -7.75 -12.73
C GLU A 84 -11.90 -9.10 -12.08
N GLN A 85 -12.52 -9.10 -10.89
CA GLN A 85 -12.98 -10.31 -10.18
C GLN A 85 -14.51 -10.43 -10.19
#